data_AF-L7W4Z7-F1
#
_entry.id   AF-L7W4Z7-F1
#
_cell.length_a   1.000
_cell.length_b   1.000
_cell.length_c   1.000
_cell.angle_alpha   90.00
_cell.angle_beta   90.00
_cell.angle_gamma   90.00
#
_symmetry.space_group_name_H-M   'P 1'
#
loop_
_entity.id
_entity.type
_entity.pdbx_description
1 polymer ?
#
loop_
_entity_poly.entity_id
_entity_poly.type
_entity_poly.pdbx_seq_one_letter_code
_entity_poly.pdbx_strand_id
1 'polypeptide(L)'
;MKNLLLLFSFILLTSCNQPAEKEVANTDNPVTSSETYKKYVAAYNDYASCKMERPQLTNDFMEKKITSEEFTAALEKNAKSCNIKKEIFNKYYQLLEAEFEKTAAVKHKIMEE
;
A
#
# COMPACT_ATOMS: atom_id res chain seq x y z
N MET A 1 -15.97 -52.37 31.44
CA MET A 1 -16.75 -52.13 32.67
C MET A 1 -15.80 -51.67 33.77
N LYS A 2 -16.18 -50.58 34.47
CA LYS A 2 -15.65 -50.10 35.77
C LYS A 2 -14.19 -49.63 35.79
N ASN A 3 -13.91 -48.33 35.65
CA ASN A 3 -13.91 -47.29 36.71
C ASN A 3 -13.09 -47.71 37.95
N LEU A 4 -12.04 -46.95 38.31
CA LEU A 4 -12.13 -45.87 39.32
C LEU A 4 -10.74 -45.30 39.72
N LEU A 5 -10.55 -44.02 39.40
CA LEU A 5 -9.87 -42.91 40.13
C LEU A 5 -8.75 -43.18 41.16
N LEU A 6 -7.66 -42.41 41.01
CA LEU A 6 -6.99 -41.61 42.08
C LEU A 6 -5.99 -40.65 41.39
N LEU A 7 -6.38 -39.42 41.03
CA LEU A 7 -6.14 -38.19 41.81
C LEU A 7 -4.69 -38.03 42.32
N PHE A 8 -3.87 -37.34 41.54
CA PHE A 8 -2.75 -36.55 42.06
C PHE A 8 -2.76 -35.17 41.41
N SER A 9 -3.35 -34.23 42.16
CA SER A 9 -2.72 -32.98 42.55
C SER A 9 -2.25 -32.03 41.46
N PHE A 10 -3.14 -31.07 41.18
CA PHE A 10 -2.84 -29.67 40.93
C PHE A 10 -1.41 -29.22 41.32
N ILE A 11 -0.59 -28.95 40.31
CA ILE A 11 0.42 -27.88 40.38
C ILE A 11 0.02 -26.86 39.32
N LEU A 12 -0.89 -25.97 39.73
CA LEU A 12 -0.98 -24.63 39.17
C LEU A 12 0.28 -23.86 39.60
N LEU A 13 0.66 -22.88 38.77
CA LEU A 13 1.73 -21.88 38.97
C LEU A 13 3.08 -22.22 38.30
N THR A 14 3.07 -22.27 36.97
CA THR A 14 4.11 -21.58 36.20
C THR A 14 3.44 -20.55 35.31
N SER A 15 3.31 -19.34 35.87
CA SER A 15 3.16 -18.10 35.12
C SER A 15 4.21 -18.07 34.00
N CYS A 16 3.78 -18.32 32.78
CA CYS A 16 4.53 -17.97 31.59
C CYS A 16 3.67 -16.95 30.86
N ASN A 17 4.07 -15.69 31.02
CA ASN A 17 3.71 -14.53 30.22
C ASN A 17 2.53 -14.77 29.29
N GLN A 18 1.36 -14.28 29.67
CA GLN A 18 0.46 -13.74 28.68
C GLN A 18 1.34 -12.91 27.73
N PRO A 19 1.41 -13.20 26.42
CA PRO A 19 1.70 -12.10 25.52
C PRO A 19 0.59 -11.12 25.86
N ALA A 20 0.96 -10.02 26.51
CA ALA A 20 0.13 -8.84 26.50
C ALA A 20 -0.38 -8.77 25.06
N GLU A 21 -1.70 -8.85 24.89
CA GLU A 21 -2.31 -8.24 23.73
C GLU A 21 -1.70 -6.85 23.73
N LYS A 22 -0.68 -6.67 22.87
CA LYS A 22 -0.39 -5.35 22.39
C LYS A 22 -1.72 -4.99 21.78
N GLU A 23 -2.48 -4.16 22.50
CA GLU A 23 -3.32 -3.20 21.83
C GLU A 23 -2.43 -2.73 20.68
N VAL A 24 -2.76 -3.19 19.48
CA VAL A 24 -2.40 -2.48 18.29
C VAL A 24 -3.15 -1.19 18.54
N ALA A 25 -2.47 -0.25 19.20
CA ALA A 25 -2.78 1.14 19.06
C ALA A 25 -2.81 1.28 17.55
N ASN A 26 -4.01 1.30 16.99
CA ASN A 26 -4.26 1.94 15.73
C ASN A 26 -3.83 3.36 16.02
N THR A 27 -2.53 3.60 15.89
CA THR A 27 -2.00 4.88 15.49
C THR A 27 -2.60 5.03 14.11
N ASP A 28 -3.85 5.49 14.06
CA ASP A 28 -4.46 6.10 12.90
C ASP A 28 -3.49 7.20 12.53
N ASN A 29 -2.52 6.85 11.69
CA ASN A 29 -1.50 7.77 11.28
C ASN A 29 -2.27 8.76 10.40
N PRO A 30 -2.44 10.03 10.83
CA PRO A 30 -3.34 10.98 10.16
C PRO A 30 -2.98 11.13 8.67
N VAL A 31 -1.71 10.90 8.36
CA VAL A 31 -1.12 10.71 7.04
C VAL A 31 -1.87 9.67 6.21
N THR A 32 -1.92 8.43 6.67
CA THR A 32 -2.42 7.29 5.90
C THR A 32 -3.94 7.24 5.83
N SER A 33 -4.63 7.97 6.71
CA SER A 33 -6.08 8.15 6.69
C SER A 33 -6.56 9.32 5.80
N SER A 34 -5.65 10.22 5.39
CA SER A 34 -6.00 11.39 4.57
C SER A 34 -6.55 11.00 3.19
N GLU A 35 -7.49 11.79 2.68
CA GLU A 35 -8.00 11.63 1.30
C GLU A 35 -6.90 11.85 0.26
N THR A 36 -5.93 12.71 0.55
CA THR A 36 -4.75 12.94 -0.31
C THR A 36 -3.89 11.69 -0.41
N TYR A 37 -3.65 11.00 0.71
CA TYR A 37 -2.90 9.74 0.70
C TYR A 37 -3.61 8.64 -0.11
N LYS A 38 -4.94 8.50 0.04
CA LYS A 38 -5.72 7.54 -0.77
C LYS A 38 -5.59 7.82 -2.27
N LYS A 39 -5.69 9.09 -2.67
CA LYS A 39 -5.51 9.51 -4.08
C LYS A 39 -4.08 9.28 -4.57
N TYR A 40 -3.08 9.54 -3.73
CA TYR A 40 -1.68 9.23 -4.02
C TYR A 40 -1.48 7.73 -4.27
N VAL A 41 -2.00 6.86 -3.40
CA VAL A 41 -1.90 5.40 -3.56
C VAL A 41 -2.60 4.93 -4.83
N ALA A 42 -3.81 5.44 -5.11
CA ALA A 42 -4.52 5.12 -6.35
C ALA A 42 -3.71 5.53 -7.59
N ALA A 43 -3.17 6.76 -7.60
CA ALA A 43 -2.36 7.26 -8.71
C ALA A 43 -1.04 6.48 -8.90
N TYR A 44 -0.41 6.05 -7.80
CA TYR A 44 0.77 5.18 -7.84
C TYR A 44 0.45 3.83 -8.49
N ASN A 45 -0.64 3.18 -8.07
CA ASN A 45 -1.05 1.88 -8.62
C ASN A 45 -1.40 2.00 -10.11
N ASP A 46 -2.07 3.07 -10.51
CA ASP A 46 -2.38 3.39 -11.90
C ASP A 46 -1.12 3.59 -12.75
N TYR A 47 -0.12 4.30 -12.23
CA TYR A 47 1.16 4.47 -12.92
C TYR A 47 1.96 3.16 -12.98
N ALA A 48 1.90 2.33 -11.93
CA ALA A 48 2.58 1.05 -11.88
C ALA A 48 2.00 0.04 -12.89
N SER A 49 0.67 -0.02 -13.02
CA SER A 49 0.00 -0.93 -13.97
C SER A 49 0.39 -0.63 -15.42
N CYS A 50 0.59 0.65 -15.77
CA CYS A 50 1.02 1.04 -17.11
C CYS A 50 2.37 0.43 -17.52
N LYS A 51 3.28 0.18 -16.55
CA LYS A 51 4.58 -0.47 -16.80
C LYS A 51 4.43 -1.96 -17.09
N MET A 52 3.37 -2.58 -16.57
CA MET A 52 3.05 -4.00 -16.77
C MET A 52 2.43 -4.26 -18.16
N GLU A 53 1.85 -3.25 -18.80
CA GLU A 53 1.28 -3.38 -20.15
C GLU A 53 2.35 -3.59 -21.23
N ARG A 54 3.56 -3.03 -21.09
CA ARG A 54 4.62 -3.16 -22.12
C ARG A 54 5.12 -4.59 -22.31
N PRO A 55 5.40 -5.37 -21.24
CA PRO A 55 5.67 -6.80 -21.36
C PRO A 55 4.55 -7.55 -22.10
N GLN A 56 3.28 -7.26 -21.79
CA GLN A 56 2.16 -7.92 -22.44
C GLN A 56 2.09 -7.60 -23.94
N LEU A 57 2.21 -6.33 -24.32
CA LEU A 57 2.27 -5.92 -25.74
C LEU A 57 3.42 -6.60 -26.49
N THR A 58 4.57 -6.74 -25.81
CA THR A 58 5.74 -7.42 -26.39
C THR A 58 5.45 -8.91 -26.61
N ASN A 59 4.86 -9.58 -25.63
CA ASN A 59 4.46 -10.98 -25.74
C ASN A 59 3.44 -11.18 -26.88
N ASP A 60 2.42 -10.32 -26.96
CA ASP A 60 1.39 -10.43 -28.01
C ASP A 60 1.96 -10.21 -29.42
N PHE A 61 2.97 -9.34 -29.57
CA PHE A 61 3.69 -9.20 -30.83
C PHE A 61 4.53 -10.43 -31.16
N MET A 62 5.28 -10.98 -30.19
CA MET A 62 6.10 -12.17 -30.37
C MET A 62 5.26 -13.43 -30.69
N GLU A 63 4.07 -13.52 -30.11
CA GLU A 63 3.08 -14.57 -30.37
C GLU A 63 2.25 -14.31 -31.64
N LYS A 64 2.55 -13.25 -32.39
CA LYS A 64 1.90 -12.87 -33.66
C LYS A 64 0.38 -12.62 -33.52
N LYS A 65 -0.08 -12.23 -32.33
CA LYS A 65 -1.49 -11.85 -32.09
C LYS A 65 -1.80 -10.45 -32.61
N ILE A 66 -0.78 -9.61 -32.73
CA ILE A 66 -0.86 -8.26 -33.29
C ILE A 66 0.22 -8.08 -34.36
N THR A 67 -0.04 -7.20 -35.32
CA THR A 67 0.90 -6.80 -36.37
C THR A 67 1.97 -5.84 -35.85
N SER A 68 3.00 -5.61 -36.66
CA SER A 68 4.05 -4.62 -36.33
C SER A 68 3.50 -3.19 -36.24
N GLU A 69 2.52 -2.85 -37.06
CA GLU A 69 1.89 -1.52 -37.06
C GLU A 69 1.06 -1.33 -35.77
N GLU A 70 0.24 -2.33 -35.42
CA GLU A 70 -0.54 -2.34 -34.18
C GLU A 70 0.36 -2.30 -32.93
N PHE A 71 1.45 -3.06 -32.93
CA PHE A 71 2.41 -3.04 -31.83
C PHE A 71 3.04 -1.66 -31.64
N THR A 72 3.47 -1.02 -32.74
CA THR A 72 4.06 0.34 -32.69
C THR A 72 3.06 1.36 -32.17
N ALA A 73 1.84 1.36 -32.70
CA ALA A 73 0.77 2.24 -32.26
C ALA A 73 0.41 2.02 -30.78
N ALA A 74 0.36 0.76 -30.34
CA ALA A 74 0.09 0.41 -28.94
C ALA A 74 1.20 0.88 -28.00
N LEU A 75 2.47 0.75 -28.39
CA LEU A 75 3.62 1.25 -27.62
C LEU A 75 3.58 2.78 -27.48
N GLU A 76 3.27 3.51 -28.55
CA GLU A 76 3.14 4.97 -28.49
C GLU A 76 1.99 5.41 -27.59
N LYS A 77 0.83 4.76 -27.71
CA LYS A 77 -0.33 5.03 -26.87
C LYS A 77 -0.03 4.75 -25.40
N ASN A 78 0.58 3.60 -25.10
CA ASN A 78 1.00 3.24 -23.75
C ASN A 78 2.00 4.27 -23.20
N ALA A 79 3.01 4.68 -23.97
CA ALA A 79 4.00 5.67 -23.55
C ALA A 79 3.35 7.01 -23.17
N LYS A 80 2.44 7.53 -24.01
CA LYS A 80 1.69 8.76 -23.73
C LYS A 80 0.84 8.64 -22.47
N SER A 81 0.08 7.55 -22.35
CA SER A 81 -0.78 7.27 -21.18
C SER A 81 0.04 7.15 -19.88
N CYS A 82 1.15 6.40 -19.91
CA CYS A 82 2.08 6.26 -18.81
C CYS A 82 2.64 7.61 -18.34
N ASN A 83 2.97 8.50 -19.26
CA ASN A 83 3.51 9.82 -18.92
C ASN A 83 2.47 10.68 -18.20
N ILE A 84 1.23 10.70 -18.69
CA ILE A 84 0.12 11.40 -18.02
C ILE A 84 -0.11 10.84 -16.62
N LYS A 85 -0.15 9.51 -16.47
CA LYS A 85 -0.30 8.86 -15.15
C LYS A 85 0.84 9.19 -14.19
N LYS A 86 2.08 9.27 -14.70
CA LYS A 86 3.24 9.72 -13.92
C LYS A 86 3.07 11.16 -13.43
N GLU A 87 2.60 12.07 -14.28
CA GLU A 87 2.35 13.46 -13.88
C GLU A 87 1.27 13.57 -12.81
N ILE A 88 0.19 12.78 -12.92
CA ILE A 88 -0.87 12.72 -11.90
C ILE A 88 -0.31 12.19 -10.57
N PHE A 89 0.44 11.09 -10.61
CA PHE A 89 1.13 10.55 -9.43
C PHE A 89 2.03 11.61 -8.76
N ASN A 90 2.87 12.30 -9.55
CA ASN A 90 3.76 13.35 -9.04
C ASN A 90 2.98 14.50 -8.39
N LYS A 91 1.85 14.92 -8.98
CA LYS A 91 1.00 15.97 -8.39
C LYS A 91 0.42 15.55 -7.05
N TYR A 92 -0.08 14.33 -6.93
CA TYR A 92 -0.60 13.84 -5.64
C TYR A 92 0.51 13.64 -4.61
N TYR A 93 1.72 13.27 -5.03
CA TYR A 93 2.88 13.24 -4.16
C TYR A 93 3.22 14.63 -3.59
N GLN A 94 3.23 15.66 -4.43
CA GLN A 94 3.47 17.05 -4.00
C GLN A 94 2.38 17.57 -3.05
N LEU A 95 1.11 17.25 -3.31
CA LEU A 95 0.01 17.61 -2.41
C LEU A 95 0.14 16.91 -1.06
N LEU A 96 0.53 15.63 -1.08
CA LEU A 96 0.73 14.83 0.12
C LEU A 96 1.90 15.38 0.96
N GLU A 97 3.01 15.75 0.32
CA GLU A 97 4.15 16.41 0.96
C GLU A 97 3.75 17.74 1.62
N ALA A 98 3.03 18.61 0.90
CA ALA A 98 2.54 19.88 1.43
C ALA A 98 1.58 19.73 2.62
N GLU A 99 0.72 18.69 2.61
CA GLU A 99 -0.16 18.38 3.73
C GLU A 99 0.63 17.98 4.99
N PHE A 100 1.73 17.24 4.83
CA PHE A 100 2.60 16.90 5.95
C PHE A 100 3.41 18.06 6.48
N GLU A 101 4.01 18.85 5.60
CA GLU A 101 4.74 20.05 6.02
C GLU A 101 3.84 21.00 6.83
N LYS A 102 2.60 21.21 6.39
CA LYS A 102 1.63 22.03 7.11
C LYS A 102 1.28 21.44 8.47
N THR A 103 1.07 20.12 8.56
CA THR A 103 0.71 19.45 9.82
C THR A 103 1.88 19.48 10.82
N ALA A 104 3.11 19.30 10.33
CA ALA A 104 4.33 19.44 11.13
C ALA A 104 4.51 20.87 11.65
N ALA A 105 4.32 21.88 10.81
CA ALA A 105 4.43 23.30 11.18
C ALA A 105 3.38 23.70 12.23
N VAL A 106 2.13 23.25 12.10
CA VAL A 106 1.08 23.50 13.11
C VAL A 106 1.42 22.84 14.44
N LYS A 107 1.95 21.62 14.42
CA LYS A 107 2.37 20.91 15.64
C LYS A 107 3.53 21.62 16.35
N HIS A 108 4.50 22.15 15.60
CA HIS A 108 5.59 22.96 16.18
C HIS A 108 5.08 24.28 16.75
N LYS A 109 4.20 25.00 16.04
CA LYS A 109 3.60 26.24 16.55
C LYS A 109 2.82 26.03 17.86
N ILE A 110 2.08 24.92 17.99
CA ILE A 110 1.34 24.58 19.22
C ILE A 110 2.27 24.20 20.39
N MET A 111 3.49 23.71 20.11
CA MET A 111 4.48 23.38 21.16
C MET A 111 5.29 24.59 21.64
N GLU A 112 5.32 25.67 20.87
CA GLU A 112 6.04 26.92 21.19
C GLU A 112 5.15 27.95 21.93
N GLU A 113 3.83 27.75 21.95
CA GLU A 113 2.84 28.53 22.72
C GLU A 113 2.61 27.94 24.12
#